data_AF-A0A172RYH9-F1
#
_entry.id   AF-A0A172RYH9-F1
#
_cell.length_a   1.000
_cell.length_b   1.000
_cell.length_c   1.000
_cell.angle_alpha   90.00
_cell.angle_beta   90.00
_cell.angle_gamma   90.00
#
_symmetry.space_group_name_H-M   'P 1'
#
loop_
_entity.id
_entity.type
_entity.pdbx_description
1 polymer ?
#
loop_
_entity_poly.entity_id
_entity_poly.type
_entity_poly.pdbx_seq_one_letter_code
_entity_poly.pdbx_strand_id
1 'polypeptide(L)'
;MRLNVRKSTITHHTTLSFRSATLFACLSAAALMCALFLGGCGPRGHQIVSPTKDCTSCHGEKTTYGTTAHNDALHSNNTVTVSTKADKVSVCTPLFTSADGTAYTPILDHVENVEGGKVTLQLDDGVWAICLDNGDSSVGQIVVVSSDESDSATITL
;
A
#
# COMPACT_ATOMS: atom_id res chain seq x y z
N MET A 1 -66.98 -40.98 -50.02
CA MET A 1 -67.40 -41.98 -49.02
C MET A 1 -66.62 -41.70 -47.74
N ARG A 2 -67.31 -41.52 -46.62
CA ARG A 2 -66.77 -41.13 -45.31
C ARG A 2 -65.80 -42.18 -44.76
N LEU A 3 -64.78 -41.76 -44.02
CA LEU A 3 -64.55 -42.23 -42.64
C LEU A 3 -63.48 -41.39 -41.93
N ASN A 4 -63.85 -40.97 -40.73
CA ASN A 4 -63.12 -40.13 -39.79
C ASN A 4 -63.10 -40.94 -38.50
N VAL A 5 -61.94 -41.33 -37.94
CA VAL A 5 -61.87 -41.95 -36.60
C VAL A 5 -60.54 -41.62 -35.87
N ARG A 6 -60.69 -40.74 -34.86
CA ARG A 6 -60.16 -40.70 -33.48
C ARG A 6 -58.68 -40.99 -33.11
N LYS A 7 -58.12 -39.97 -32.42
CA LYS A 7 -57.24 -39.92 -31.23
C LYS A 7 -56.76 -41.25 -30.59
N SER A 8 -55.49 -41.25 -30.18
CA SER A 8 -55.07 -41.72 -28.86
C SER A 8 -53.72 -41.11 -28.42
N THR A 9 -53.74 -40.47 -27.25
CA THR A 9 -52.59 -40.00 -26.49
C THR A 9 -51.97 -41.17 -25.76
N ILE A 10 -50.64 -41.36 -25.84
CA ILE A 10 -49.91 -42.29 -24.96
C ILE A 10 -48.70 -41.56 -24.39
N THR A 11 -48.75 -41.32 -23.08
CA THR A 11 -47.64 -40.88 -22.24
C THR A 11 -46.99 -42.14 -21.66
N HIS A 12 -45.71 -42.37 -21.91
CA HIS A 12 -44.91 -43.33 -21.16
C HIS A 12 -43.75 -42.60 -20.48
N HIS A 13 -43.85 -42.51 -19.15
CA HIS A 13 -42.71 -42.30 -18.27
C HIS A 13 -41.84 -43.55 -18.28
N THR A 14 -40.54 -43.40 -18.56
CA THR A 14 -39.55 -44.43 -18.23
C THR A 14 -38.34 -43.74 -17.62
N THR A 15 -38.12 -44.04 -16.34
CA THR A 15 -37.00 -43.64 -15.49
C THR A 15 -35.78 -44.55 -15.66
N LEU A 16 -34.60 -44.01 -15.32
CA LEU A 16 -33.31 -44.69 -15.03
C LEU A 16 -32.59 -45.31 -16.25
N SER A 17 -31.27 -45.33 -16.38
CA SER A 17 -30.15 -45.03 -15.49
C SER A 17 -28.86 -44.98 -16.33
N PHE A 18 -27.95 -44.11 -15.90
CA PHE A 18 -26.49 -44.13 -16.05
C PHE A 18 -25.84 -45.35 -16.73
N ARG A 19 -25.00 -45.09 -17.75
CA ARG A 19 -23.55 -45.36 -17.71
C ARG A 19 -22.81 -44.91 -18.98
N SER A 20 -21.81 -44.07 -18.72
CA SER A 20 -20.48 -44.04 -19.35
C SER A 20 -20.38 -43.95 -20.87
N ALA A 21 -20.11 -42.74 -21.36
CA ALA A 21 -19.23 -42.57 -22.50
C ALA A 21 -18.44 -41.25 -22.40
N THR A 22 -17.12 -41.43 -22.35
CA THR A 22 -16.09 -40.49 -22.86
C THR A 22 -15.73 -39.26 -22.01
N LEU A 23 -14.70 -39.49 -21.19
CA LEU A 23 -13.61 -38.55 -20.89
C LEU A 23 -13.16 -37.80 -22.16
N PHE A 24 -12.92 -36.49 -22.03
CA PHE A 24 -11.93 -35.63 -22.72
C PHE A 24 -12.49 -34.23 -22.97
N ALA A 25 -12.22 -33.31 -22.03
CA ALA A 25 -12.08 -31.89 -22.31
C ALA A 25 -11.33 -31.23 -21.14
N CYS A 26 -10.02 -31.43 -21.09
CA CYS A 26 -9.13 -30.48 -20.43
C CYS A 26 -9.10 -29.20 -21.28
N LEU A 27 -9.34 -28.02 -20.70
CA LEU A 27 -8.44 -26.87 -20.68
C LEU A 27 -9.18 -25.56 -20.30
N SER A 28 -8.67 -24.95 -19.23
CA SER A 28 -8.47 -23.50 -19.03
C SER A 28 -9.66 -22.53 -19.03
N ALA A 29 -9.98 -22.02 -17.83
CA ALA A 29 -10.25 -20.59 -17.61
C ALA A 29 -10.13 -20.22 -16.11
N ALA A 30 -8.93 -20.35 -15.54
CA ALA A 30 -8.58 -19.62 -14.31
C ALA A 30 -7.97 -18.28 -14.74
N ALA A 31 -8.83 -17.31 -15.07
CA ALA A 31 -8.42 -15.96 -15.46
C ALA A 31 -8.70 -14.97 -14.32
N LEU A 32 -7.69 -14.82 -13.46
CA LEU A 32 -7.13 -13.53 -13.07
C LEU A 32 -8.12 -12.35 -12.87
N MET A 33 -8.84 -12.33 -11.74
CA MET A 33 -9.42 -11.09 -11.20
C MET A 33 -8.41 -10.46 -10.22
N CYS A 34 -7.31 -9.93 -10.76
CA CYS A 34 -6.34 -9.09 -10.05
C CYS A 34 -6.09 -7.79 -10.81
N ALA A 35 -7.13 -7.18 -11.35
CA ALA A 35 -7.07 -5.85 -11.93
C ALA A 35 -8.18 -5.02 -11.28
N LEU A 36 -7.76 -4.10 -10.40
CA LEU A 36 -8.30 -2.76 -10.13
C LEU A 36 -7.81 -2.28 -8.74
N PHE A 37 -6.48 -2.30 -8.54
CA PHE A 37 -5.82 -1.31 -7.69
C PHE A 37 -4.85 -0.52 -8.58
N LEU A 38 -5.36 0.05 -9.67
CA LEU A 38 -4.71 1.23 -10.26
C LEU A 38 -5.05 2.41 -9.34
N GLY A 39 -4.36 2.47 -8.19
CA GLY A 39 -4.25 3.70 -7.41
C GLY A 39 -3.43 4.69 -8.22
N GLY A 40 -4.09 5.42 -9.11
CA GLY A 40 -3.50 6.52 -9.84
C GLY A 40 -3.07 7.60 -8.85
N CYS A 41 -1.77 7.86 -8.78
CA CYS A 41 -1.21 9.01 -8.08
C CYS A 41 -1.82 10.28 -8.65
N GLY A 42 -2.74 10.90 -7.91
CA GLY A 42 -3.17 12.27 -8.14
C GLY A 42 -2.08 13.26 -7.74
N PRO A 43 -2.25 14.56 -8.00
CA PRO A 43 -1.29 15.63 -7.67
C PRO A 43 -1.15 15.91 -6.15
N ARG A 44 -1.50 14.94 -5.29
CA ARG A 44 -1.48 15.02 -3.83
C ARG A 44 -0.30 14.19 -3.32
N GLY A 45 0.37 14.67 -2.28
CA GLY A 45 1.67 14.16 -1.80
C GLY A 45 1.76 12.63 -1.80
N HIS A 46 2.83 12.11 -2.38
CA HIS A 46 2.99 10.69 -2.68
C HIS A 46 2.78 9.81 -1.43
N GLN A 47 2.05 8.71 -1.65
CA GLN A 47 1.90 7.61 -0.71
C GLN A 47 3.26 7.12 -0.18
N ILE A 48 3.24 6.52 1.02
CA ILE A 48 4.40 5.84 1.60
C ILE A 48 4.79 4.63 0.74
N VAL A 49 6.02 4.62 0.25
CA VAL A 49 6.49 3.65 -0.76
C VAL A 49 7.19 2.47 -0.11
N SER A 50 6.84 1.24 -0.47
CA SER A 50 7.56 0.05 0.00
C SER A 50 8.98 -0.02 -0.59
N PRO A 51 9.99 -0.50 0.16
CA PRO A 51 11.39 -0.44 -0.25
C PRO A 51 11.74 -1.29 -1.48
N THR A 52 10.90 -2.24 -1.88
CA THR A 52 11.10 -3.09 -3.06
C THR A 52 10.54 -2.51 -4.36
N LYS A 53 9.95 -1.31 -4.33
CA LYS A 53 9.31 -0.69 -5.49
C LYS A 53 10.21 0.42 -6.01
N ASP A 54 10.98 0.12 -7.05
CA ASP A 54 11.64 1.17 -7.82
C ASP A 54 10.57 2.10 -8.38
N CYS A 55 10.53 3.33 -7.87
CA CYS A 55 9.63 4.39 -8.33
C CYS A 55 9.77 4.62 -9.85
N THR A 56 10.88 4.22 -10.45
CA THR A 56 11.16 4.24 -11.90
C THR A 56 10.13 3.46 -12.70
N SER A 57 9.60 2.36 -12.15
CA SER A 57 8.57 1.54 -12.79
C SER A 57 7.21 2.25 -12.89
N CYS A 58 6.96 3.24 -12.02
CA CYS A 58 5.71 4.01 -11.99
C CYS A 58 5.87 5.47 -12.49
N HIS A 59 7.09 6.04 -12.46
CA HIS A 59 7.31 7.49 -12.65
C HIS A 59 8.59 7.89 -13.42
N GLY A 60 9.35 6.96 -14.01
CA GLY A 60 10.59 7.26 -14.74
C GLY A 60 11.76 7.67 -13.82
N GLU A 61 12.93 7.98 -14.41
CA GLU A 61 14.08 8.48 -13.65
C GLU A 61 13.80 9.87 -13.07
N LYS A 62 13.95 10.02 -11.75
CA LYS A 62 13.88 11.31 -11.05
C LYS A 62 15.24 11.60 -10.43
N THR A 63 15.67 12.86 -10.53
CA THR A 63 16.86 13.33 -9.82
C THR A 63 16.64 13.19 -8.32
N THR A 64 17.61 12.62 -7.63
CA THR A 64 17.62 12.49 -6.17
C THR A 64 18.80 13.27 -5.60
N TYR A 65 18.62 13.76 -4.38
CA TYR A 65 19.62 14.57 -3.67
C TYR A 65 20.13 13.83 -2.44
N GLY A 66 21.31 14.24 -1.95
CA GLY A 66 21.92 13.67 -0.75
C GLY A 66 21.05 13.85 0.49
N THR A 67 21.38 13.14 1.56
CA THR A 67 20.60 13.07 2.81
C THR A 67 20.69 14.31 3.68
N THR A 68 21.02 15.49 3.12
CA THR A 68 21.04 16.73 3.90
C THR A 68 19.59 17.18 4.11
N ALA A 69 19.12 17.09 5.34
CA ALA A 69 17.78 17.51 5.70
C ALA A 69 17.58 19.02 5.46
N HIS A 70 16.35 19.43 5.16
CA HIS A 70 15.99 20.85 5.07
C HIS A 70 16.10 21.54 6.44
N ASN A 71 16.19 22.88 6.43
CA ASN A 71 16.38 23.70 7.64
C ASN A 71 15.27 23.56 8.70
N ASP A 72 14.07 23.11 8.34
CA ASP A 72 12.95 22.92 9.29
C ASP A 72 12.91 21.50 9.88
N ALA A 73 13.97 20.72 9.72
CA ALA A 73 14.09 19.40 10.33
C ALA A 73 14.23 19.52 11.85
N LEU A 74 13.59 18.61 12.59
CA LEU A 74 13.78 18.50 14.03
C LEU A 74 15.03 17.69 14.33
N HIS A 75 15.71 18.00 15.42
CA HIS A 75 16.92 17.30 15.87
C HIS A 75 16.62 16.45 17.10
N SER A 76 17.26 15.29 17.21
CA SER A 76 16.97 14.34 18.28
C SER A 76 18.16 13.46 18.66
N ASN A 77 18.36 13.24 19.96
CA ASN A 77 19.22 12.21 20.53
C ASN A 77 18.47 10.88 20.56
N ASN A 78 18.45 10.18 19.41
CA ASN A 78 17.93 8.81 19.19
C ASN A 78 16.47 8.52 19.60
N THR A 79 15.81 9.43 20.31
CA THR A 79 14.47 9.24 20.89
C THR A 79 13.51 10.27 20.32
N VAL A 80 12.52 9.83 19.54
CA VAL A 80 11.50 10.70 18.97
C VAL A 80 10.15 10.36 19.57
N THR A 81 9.50 11.32 20.23
CA THR A 81 8.12 11.19 20.67
C THR A 81 7.18 11.69 19.60
N VAL A 82 6.18 10.89 19.23
CA VAL A 82 5.13 11.26 18.28
C VAL A 82 3.79 11.24 18.98
N SER A 83 3.06 12.35 18.93
CA SER A 83 1.66 12.43 19.38
C SER A 83 0.76 12.53 18.15
N THR A 84 -0.23 11.63 18.05
CA THR A 84 -1.14 11.60 16.91
C THR A 84 -2.46 10.92 17.28
N LYS A 85 -3.49 11.13 16.45
CA LYS A 85 -4.77 10.43 16.55
C LYS A 85 -4.81 9.16 15.69
N ALA A 86 -3.82 8.94 14.84
CA ALA A 86 -3.72 7.73 14.04
C ALA A 86 -3.31 6.53 14.91
N ASP A 87 -3.76 5.33 14.54
CA ASP A 87 -3.42 4.09 15.25
C ASP A 87 -2.00 3.58 14.94
N LYS A 88 -1.36 4.14 13.90
CA LYS A 88 -0.02 3.76 13.44
C LYS A 88 0.73 4.95 12.87
N VAL A 89 2.05 4.92 12.98
CA VAL A 89 2.97 5.82 12.29
C VAL A 89 3.89 5.00 11.40
N SER A 90 4.28 5.55 10.27
CA SER A 90 5.28 4.95 9.40
C SER A 90 6.61 5.67 9.57
N VAL A 91 7.65 4.90 9.82
CA VAL A 91 9.03 5.40 9.88
C VAL A 91 9.67 5.13 8.54
N CYS A 92 10.17 6.19 7.90
CA CYS A 92 10.62 6.14 6.52
C CYS A 92 12.03 6.73 6.36
N THR A 93 12.79 6.21 5.41
CA THR A 93 13.96 6.89 4.85
C THR A 93 13.48 7.90 3.80
N PRO A 94 13.84 9.20 3.92
CA PRO A 94 13.48 10.19 2.92
C PRO A 94 14.40 10.10 1.70
N LEU A 95 13.83 9.86 0.52
CA LEU A 95 14.51 10.06 -0.75
C LEU A 95 14.24 11.49 -1.25
N PHE A 96 15.17 12.40 -1.02
CA PHE A 96 15.00 13.82 -1.39
C PHE A 96 14.93 14.01 -2.91
N THR A 97 13.91 14.73 -3.35
CA THR A 97 13.64 15.06 -4.76
C THR A 97 13.76 16.55 -5.06
N SER A 98 14.17 17.35 -4.06
CA SER A 98 14.62 18.73 -4.24
C SER A 98 15.98 18.94 -3.57
N ALA A 99 16.78 19.84 -4.15
CA ALA A 99 18.15 20.11 -3.68
C ALA A 99 18.21 20.75 -2.28
N ASP A 100 17.15 21.46 -1.91
CA ASP A 100 16.99 22.11 -0.61
C ASP A 100 16.37 21.19 0.47
N GLY A 101 16.09 19.92 0.11
CA GLY A 101 15.50 18.93 1.01
C GLY A 101 14.02 19.15 1.33
N THR A 102 13.37 20.16 0.75
CA THR A 102 11.95 20.50 1.06
C THR A 102 10.95 19.49 0.49
N ALA A 103 11.33 18.75 -0.56
CA ALA A 103 10.52 17.71 -1.16
C ALA A 103 11.25 16.36 -1.12
N TYR A 104 10.52 15.32 -0.73
CA TYR A 104 11.03 13.96 -0.64
C TYR A 104 9.96 12.92 -0.93
N THR A 105 10.41 11.71 -1.23
CA THR A 105 9.57 10.50 -1.28
C THR A 105 9.85 9.68 -0.01
N PRO A 106 8.84 9.39 0.83
CA PRO A 106 9.02 8.54 2.00
C PRO A 106 9.11 7.07 1.59
N ILE A 107 10.28 6.47 1.80
CA ILE A 107 10.50 5.04 1.59
C ILE A 107 10.32 4.34 2.94
N LEU A 108 9.31 3.48 3.03
CA LEU A 108 8.97 2.76 4.26
C LEU A 108 10.15 1.93 4.73
N ASP A 109 10.52 2.12 5.99
CA ASP A 109 11.42 1.23 6.71
C ASP A 109 10.61 0.27 7.57
N HIS A 110 9.82 0.82 8.49
CA HIS A 110 8.92 0.05 9.36
C HIS A 110 7.69 0.86 9.79
N VAL A 111 6.75 0.18 10.45
CA VAL A 111 5.51 0.77 11.00
C VAL A 111 5.48 0.53 12.49
N GLU A 112 5.17 1.57 13.26
CA GLU A 112 4.99 1.48 14.70
C GLU A 112 3.52 1.72 15.08
N ASN A 113 3.03 0.93 16.03
CA ASN A 113 1.68 1.11 16.56
C ASN A 113 1.66 2.25 17.57
N VAL A 114 0.55 2.99 17.58
CA VAL A 114 0.33 4.09 18.51
C VAL A 114 -0.64 3.65 19.59
N GLU A 115 -0.20 3.72 20.84
CA GLU A 115 -1.02 3.37 21.99
C GLU A 115 -1.37 4.63 22.80
N GLY A 116 -2.67 4.85 23.04
CA GLY A 116 -3.11 6.03 23.80
C GLY A 116 -2.80 7.38 23.13
N GLY A 117 -2.65 7.39 21.80
CA GLY A 117 -2.38 8.60 21.00
C GLY A 117 -0.93 9.06 21.03
N LYS A 118 0.01 8.24 21.53
CA LYS A 118 1.43 8.54 21.53
C LYS A 118 2.27 7.29 21.26
N VAL A 119 3.42 7.50 20.63
CA VAL A 119 4.46 6.47 20.47
C VAL A 119 5.83 7.11 20.66
N THR A 120 6.76 6.35 21.24
CA THR A 120 8.16 6.74 21.36
C THR A 120 8.99 5.85 20.46
N LEU A 121 9.69 6.46 19.51
CA LEU A 121 10.55 5.79 18.54
C LEU A 121 12.00 5.86 19.03
N GLN A 122 12.70 4.74 18.90
CA GLN A 122 14.16 4.68 19.05
C GLN A 122 14.75 4.53 17.66
N LEU A 123 15.51 5.52 17.21
CA LEU A 123 16.04 5.61 15.86
C LEU A 123 17.57 5.73 15.90
N ASP A 124 18.23 5.05 14.96
CA ASP A 124 19.66 5.19 14.75
C ASP A 124 20.00 6.56 14.12
N ASP A 125 21.27 6.93 14.22
CA ASP A 125 21.79 8.16 13.64
C ASP A 125 21.53 8.21 12.12
N GLY A 126 20.97 9.32 11.66
CA GLY A 126 20.54 9.47 10.27
C GLY A 126 19.40 10.46 10.09
N VAL A 127 18.88 10.52 8.88
CA VAL A 127 17.73 11.37 8.55
C VAL A 127 16.51 10.50 8.29
N TRP A 128 15.45 10.79 9.03
CA TRP A 128 14.21 10.02 9.04
C TRP A 128 13.03 10.92 8.66
N ALA A 129 12.03 10.33 8.02
CA ALA A 129 10.72 10.93 7.83
C ALA A 129 9.70 10.14 8.64
N ILE A 130 9.05 10.81 9.59
CA ILE A 130 7.97 10.23 10.39
C ILE A 130 6.65 10.64 9.74
N CYS A 131 5.92 9.66 9.21
CA CYS A 131 4.79 9.90 8.33
C CYS A 131 3.50 9.25 8.84
N LEU A 132 2.38 9.91 8.61
CA LEU A 132 1.05 9.31 8.64
C LEU A 132 0.60 8.98 7.23
N ASP A 133 0.16 7.74 7.04
CA ASP A 133 -0.47 7.29 5.80
C ASP A 133 -1.98 7.54 5.86
N ASN A 134 -2.47 8.45 5.04
CA ASN A 134 -3.90 8.74 4.88
C ASN A 134 -4.49 8.07 3.63
N GLY A 135 -3.83 7.05 3.09
CA GLY A 135 -4.21 6.33 1.89
C GLY A 135 -3.72 7.02 0.62
N ASP A 136 -4.42 8.08 0.22
CA ASP A 136 -4.10 8.83 -1.02
C ASP A 136 -3.12 10.00 -0.79
N SER A 137 -2.71 10.21 0.47
CA SER A 137 -1.71 11.20 0.83
C SER A 137 -0.94 10.79 2.08
N SER A 138 0.23 11.36 2.26
CA SER A 138 0.95 11.32 3.53
C SER A 138 1.25 12.73 4.02
N VAL A 139 1.24 12.90 5.34
CA VAL A 139 1.86 14.04 6.03
C VAL A 139 3.02 13.50 6.84
N GLY A 140 4.10 14.27 6.97
CA GLY A 140 5.22 13.84 7.79
C GLY A 140 6.17 14.95 8.16
N GLN A 141 7.04 14.64 9.10
CA GLN A 141 8.07 15.53 9.63
C GLN A 141 9.44 14.89 9.40
N ILE A 142 10.40 15.68 8.90
CA ILE A 142 11.80 15.26 8.82
C ILE A 142 12.44 15.43 10.20
N VAL A 143 13.17 14.40 10.63
CA VAL A 143 13.96 14.37 11.87
C VAL A 143 15.38 13.96 11.53
N VAL A 144 16.34 14.78 11.96
CA VAL A 144 17.76 14.42 12.01
C VAL A 144 18.03 13.82 13.38
N VAL A 145 18.45 12.57 13.37
CA VAL A 145 18.82 11.83 14.58
C VAL A 145 20.33 11.78 14.63
N SER A 146 20.91 12.20 15.76
CA SER A 146 22.33 12.12 16.02
C SER A 146 22.55 11.86 17.50
N SER A 147 23.39 10.89 17.81
CA SER A 147 23.78 10.55 19.19
C SER A 147 24.54 11.68 19.90
N ASP A 148 25.04 12.66 19.15
CA ASP A 148 25.68 13.87 19.68
C ASP A 148 24.69 14.94 20.14
N GLU A 149 23.42 14.87 19.72
CA GLU A 149 22.39 15.78 20.21
C GLU A 149 22.13 15.53 21.70
N SER A 150 21.63 16.51 22.44
CA SER A 150 21.30 16.31 23.88
C SER A 150 19.81 16.10 24.14
N ASP A 151 18.97 16.54 23.22
CA ASP A 151 17.52 16.63 23.41
C ASP A 151 16.78 15.59 22.57
N SER A 152 15.65 15.09 23.09
CA SER A 152 14.70 14.27 22.32
C SER A 152 13.75 15.14 21.51
N ALA A 153 13.45 14.76 20.26
CA ALA A 153 12.42 15.44 19.48
C ALA A 153 11.00 15.06 19.92
N THR A 154 10.08 16.02 19.87
CA THR A 154 8.63 15.78 20.00
C THR A 154 7.91 16.30 18.79
N ILE A 155 7.05 15.47 18.21
CA ILE A 155 6.30 15.75 16.98
C ILE A 155 4.81 15.57 17.26
N THR A 156 3.99 16.42 16.65
CA THR A 156 2.54 16.25 16.60
C THR A 156 2.12 16.10 15.14
N LEU A 157 1.46 14.99 14.80
CA LEU A 157 0.99 14.66 13.46
C LEU A 157 -0.51 14.38 13.43
#